data_AF-A0A3R7VSK4-F1
#
_entry.id   AF-A0A3R7VSK4-F1
#
_cell.length_a   1.000
_cell.length_b   1.000
_cell.length_c   1.000
_cell.angle_alpha   90.00
_cell.angle_beta   90.00
_cell.angle_gamma   90.00
#
_symmetry.space_group_name_H-M   'P 1'
#
loop_
_entity.id
_entity.type
_entity.pdbx_description
1 polymer ?
#
loop_
_entity_poly.entity_id
_entity_poly.type
_entity_poly.pdbx_seq_one_letter_code
_entity_poly.pdbx_strand_id
1 'polypeptide(L)'
;MQKNHWVPQAGWSAALAVACFGFYQSPEAVAWLLASVANLIPLVISLSLNGQQWDRSFFGIAVISLNVVAIAVGLGQWAVLAASPVWVPLLPFASLILWIVHERKPTTKRQ
;
A
#
# COMPACT_ATOMS: atom_id res chain seq x y z
N MET A 1 13.31 1.98 22.16
CA MET A 1 13.16 2.92 21.02
C MET A 1 12.19 2.32 20.00
N GLN A 2 10.90 2.66 20.08
CA GLN A 2 9.79 2.06 19.30
C GLN A 2 9.23 3.01 18.23
N LYS A 3 9.81 4.22 18.08
CA LYS A 3 9.21 5.38 17.39
C LYS A 3 9.10 5.26 15.86
N ASN A 4 9.67 4.24 15.24
CA ASN A 4 9.89 4.21 13.79
C ASN A 4 8.90 3.36 12.97
N HIS A 5 8.03 2.56 13.59
CA HIS A 5 7.00 1.79 12.86
C HIS A 5 5.73 2.61 12.59
N TRP A 6 5.52 3.69 13.35
CA TRP A 6 4.37 4.57 13.23
C TRP A 6 4.34 5.35 11.91
N VAL A 7 5.50 5.69 11.34
CA VAL A 7 5.55 6.52 10.12
C VAL A 7 4.99 5.77 8.89
N PRO A 8 5.40 4.52 8.57
CA PRO A 8 4.76 3.75 7.51
C PRO A 8 3.27 3.49 7.77
N GLN A 9 2.90 3.17 9.01
CA GLN A 9 1.51 2.87 9.38
C GLN A 9 0.58 4.08 9.22
N ALA A 10 1.02 5.25 9.67
CA ALA A 10 0.28 6.50 9.47
C ALA A 10 0.19 6.85 7.98
N GLY A 11 1.26 6.65 7.22
CA GLY A 11 1.28 6.86 5.77
C GLY A 11 0.27 5.99 5.03
N TRP A 12 0.27 4.67 5.28
CA TRP A 12 -0.71 3.76 4.69
C TRP A 12 -2.14 4.07 5.14
N SER A 13 -2.35 4.44 6.40
CA SER A 13 -3.68 4.78 6.91
C SER A 13 -4.25 6.04 6.24
N ALA A 14 -3.43 7.08 6.08
CA ALA A 14 -3.82 8.30 5.39
C ALA A 14 -4.11 8.04 3.90
N ALA A 15 -3.23 7.29 3.22
CA ALA A 15 -3.42 6.91 1.83
C ALA A 15 -4.66 6.02 1.62
N LEU A 16 -4.93 5.10 2.56
CA LEU A 16 -6.13 4.27 2.57
C LEU A 16 -7.39 5.13 2.72
N ALA A 17 -7.41 6.10 3.64
CA ALA A 17 -8.56 6.99 3.82
C ALA A 17 -8.85 7.78 2.53
N VAL A 18 -7.81 8.31 1.88
CA VAL A 18 -7.94 9.01 0.59
C VAL A 18 -8.46 8.06 -0.50
N ALA A 19 -7.94 6.84 -0.58
CA ALA A 19 -8.37 5.86 -1.57
C ALA A 19 -9.83 5.43 -1.38
N CYS A 20 -10.25 5.19 -0.13
CA CYS A 20 -11.63 4.86 0.19
C CYS A 20 -12.58 6.02 -0.10
N PHE A 21 -12.17 7.26 0.19
CA PHE A 21 -12.96 8.44 -0.14
C PHE A 21 -13.12 8.62 -1.65
N GLY A 22 -12.04 8.44 -2.43
CA GLY A 22 -12.10 8.44 -3.88
C GLY A 22 -12.97 7.32 -4.45
N PHE A 23 -12.87 6.12 -3.89
CA PHE A 23 -13.73 4.98 -4.28
C PHE A 23 -15.21 5.24 -3.98
N TYR A 24 -15.52 5.88 -2.85
CA TYR A 24 -16.89 6.26 -2.51
C TYR A 24 -17.48 7.26 -3.49
N GLN A 25 -16.67 8.21 -4.00
CA GLN A 25 -17.12 9.19 -4.99
C GLN A 25 -17.23 8.63 -6.41
N SER A 26 -16.38 7.66 -6.77
CA SER A 26 -16.29 7.09 -8.11
C SER A 26 -16.11 5.57 -8.02
N PRO A 27 -17.15 4.81 -7.64
CA PRO A 27 -17.07 3.36 -7.45
C PRO A 27 -16.78 2.58 -8.75
N GLU A 28 -17.11 3.16 -9.90
CA GLU A 28 -16.80 2.63 -11.24
C GLU A 28 -15.29 2.61 -11.54
N ALA A 29 -14.50 3.42 -10.85
CA ALA A 29 -13.07 3.53 -11.06
C ALA A 29 -12.30 2.51 -10.21
N VAL A 30 -12.06 1.34 -10.80
CA VAL A 30 -11.27 0.22 -10.25
C VAL A 30 -9.90 0.67 -9.71
N ALA A 31 -9.33 1.75 -10.24
CA ALA A 31 -8.09 2.35 -9.74
C ALA A 31 -8.15 2.69 -8.23
N TRP A 32 -9.28 3.18 -7.73
CA TRP A 32 -9.45 3.51 -6.31
C TRP A 32 -9.57 2.29 -5.42
N LEU A 33 -10.23 1.24 -5.91
CA LEU A 33 -10.30 -0.04 -5.22
C LEU A 33 -8.90 -0.63 -5.08
N LEU A 34 -8.13 -0.68 -6.17
CA LEU A 34 -6.76 -1.19 -6.14
C LEU A 34 -5.84 -0.34 -5.27
N ALA A 35 -5.97 0.99 -5.30
CA ALA A 35 -5.24 1.87 -4.39
C ALA A 35 -5.58 1.60 -2.92
N SER A 36 -6.85 1.30 -2.61
CA SER A 36 -7.28 0.94 -1.26
C SER A 36 -6.63 -0.37 -0.80
N VAL A 37 -6.70 -1.42 -1.61
CA VAL A 37 -6.09 -2.72 -1.28
C VAL A 37 -4.57 -2.61 -1.18
N ALA A 38 -3.93 -1.85 -2.08
CA ALA A 38 -2.48 -1.64 -2.09
C ALA A 38 -1.94 -0.90 -0.85
N ASN A 39 -2.78 -0.15 -0.14
CA ASN A 39 -2.45 0.49 1.12
C ASN A 39 -2.90 -0.33 2.35
N LEU A 40 -4.02 -1.05 2.24
CA LEU A 40 -4.56 -1.87 3.32
C LEU A 40 -3.67 -3.07 3.61
N ILE A 41 -3.23 -3.81 2.60
CA ILE A 41 -2.44 -5.04 2.77
C ILE A 41 -1.14 -4.80 3.57
N PRO A 42 -0.25 -3.86 3.17
CA PRO A 42 0.96 -3.60 3.96
C PRO A 42 0.66 -3.05 5.35
N LEU A 43 -0.43 -2.28 5.53
CA LEU A 43 -0.88 -1.83 6.85
C LEU A 43 -1.28 -3.01 7.75
N VAL A 44 -2.08 -3.95 7.25
CA VAL A 44 -2.49 -5.14 8.00
C VAL A 44 -1.28 -6.00 8.34
N ILE A 45 -0.36 -6.21 7.40
CA ILE A 45 0.88 -6.97 7.64
C ILE A 45 1.69 -6.29 8.75
N SER A 46 1.84 -4.97 8.68
CA SER A 46 2.57 -4.19 9.68
C SER A 46 1.95 -4.26 11.08
N LEU A 47 0.62 -4.29 11.19
CA LEU A 47 -0.09 -4.30 12.46
C LEU A 47 -0.22 -5.70 13.06
N SER A 48 -0.47 -6.71 12.22
CA SER A 48 -0.95 -8.02 12.67
C SER A 48 0.04 -9.16 12.45
N LEU A 49 1.00 -9.01 11.51
CA LEU A 49 1.82 -10.13 11.03
C LEU A 49 3.33 -9.93 11.29
N ASN A 50 3.69 -9.04 12.22
CA ASN A 50 5.09 -8.79 12.64
C ASN A 50 5.71 -9.89 13.55
N GLY A 51 5.12 -11.09 13.59
CA GLY A 51 5.59 -12.22 14.41
C GLY A 51 6.54 -13.15 13.66
N GLN A 52 7.42 -13.86 14.39
CA GLN A 52 8.42 -14.79 13.85
C GLN A 52 7.85 -15.98 13.04
N GLN A 53 6.54 -16.22 13.09
CA GLN A 53 5.89 -17.37 12.43
C GLN A 53 5.54 -17.13 10.96
N TRP A 54 5.68 -15.90 10.46
CA TRP A 54 5.17 -15.52 9.13
C TRP A 54 6.30 -15.40 8.10
N ASP A 55 6.08 -15.96 6.91
CA ASP A 55 7.02 -15.84 5.78
C ASP A 55 7.01 -14.40 5.23
N ARG A 56 7.92 -13.60 5.77
CA ARG A 56 8.10 -12.19 5.41
C ARG A 56 8.50 -12.00 3.94
N SER A 57 9.19 -12.98 3.35
CA SER A 57 9.57 -12.94 1.93
C SER A 57 8.35 -13.09 1.04
N PHE A 58 7.46 -14.02 1.37
CA PHE A 58 6.19 -14.20 0.67
C PHE A 58 5.32 -12.92 0.71
N PHE A 59 5.15 -12.33 1.90
CA PHE A 59 4.39 -11.08 2.03
C PHE A 59 5.06 -9.90 1.31
N GLY A 60 6.39 -9.83 1.32
CA GLY A 60 7.13 -8.83 0.57
C GLY A 60 6.85 -8.92 -0.94
N ILE A 61 6.88 -10.12 -1.52
CA ILE A 61 6.54 -10.34 -2.92
C ILE A 61 5.09 -9.94 -3.18
N ALA A 62 4.14 -10.38 -2.34
CA ALA A 62 2.73 -10.07 -2.50
C ALA A 62 2.46 -8.56 -2.48
N VAL A 63 3.05 -7.81 -1.53
CA VAL A 63 2.90 -6.35 -1.45
C VAL A 63 3.48 -5.66 -2.67
N ILE A 64 4.69 -6.06 -3.11
CA ILE A 64 5.34 -5.45 -4.29
C ILE A 64 4.51 -5.72 -5.54
N SER A 65 4.14 -6.97 -5.80
CA SER A 65 3.33 -7.36 -6.97
C SER A 65 2.00 -6.62 -7.00
N LEU A 66 1.29 -6.55 -5.86
CA LEU A 66 0.03 -5.83 -5.76
C LEU A 66 0.18 -4.34 -6.08
N ASN A 67 1.20 -3.68 -5.52
CA ASN A 67 1.43 -2.26 -5.78
C ASN A 67 1.78 -1.99 -7.25
N VAL A 68 2.63 -2.83 -7.86
CA VAL A 68 2.97 -2.72 -9.29
C VAL A 68 1.72 -2.86 -10.17
N VAL A 69 0.88 -3.87 -9.90
CA VAL A 69 -0.38 -4.06 -10.63
C VAL A 69 -1.32 -2.87 -10.43
N ALA A 70 -1.46 -2.38 -9.19
CA ALA A 70 -2.30 -1.21 -8.90
C ALA A 70 -1.84 0.06 -9.64
N ILE A 71 -0.52 0.29 -9.73
CA ILE A 71 0.06 1.39 -10.52
C ILE A 71 -0.28 1.22 -12.01
N ALA A 72 -0.03 0.04 -12.57
CA ALA A 72 -0.27 -0.23 -13.99
C ALA A 72 -1.76 -0.06 -14.36
N VAL A 73 -2.66 -0.63 -13.56
CA VAL A 73 -4.11 -0.51 -13.77
C VAL A 73 -4.57 0.93 -13.57
N GLY A 74 -4.06 1.63 -12.55
CA GLY A 74 -4.39 3.04 -12.33
C GLY A 74 -3.95 3.94 -13.48
N LEU A 75 -2.75 3.72 -14.03
CA LEU A 75 -2.28 4.43 -15.22
C LEU A 75 -3.14 4.11 -16.44
N GLY A 76 -3.57 2.85 -16.62
CA GLY A 76 -4.49 2.46 -17.69
C GLY A 76 -5.88 3.09 -17.53
N GLN A 77 -6.42 3.11 -16.32
CA GLN A 77 -7.72 3.72 -16.02
C GLN A 77 -7.70 5.24 -16.27
N TRP A 78 -6.61 5.91 -15.96
CA TRP A 78 -6.44 7.32 -16.27
C TRP A 78 -6.22 7.56 -17.77
N ALA A 79 -5.19 6.93 -18.36
CA ALA A 79 -4.72 7.27 -19.70
C ALA A 79 -5.60 6.72 -20.83
N VAL A 80 -6.22 5.55 -20.63
CA VAL A 80 -7.01 4.86 -21.66
C VAL A 80 -8.50 5.06 -21.43
N LEU A 81 -8.96 4.95 -20.18
CA LEU A 81 -10.39 4.92 -19.86
C LEU A 81 -10.93 6.27 -19.35
N ALA A 82 -10.06 7.24 -19.05
CA ALA A 82 -10.40 8.52 -18.41
C ALA A 82 -11.30 8.36 -17.17
N ALA A 83 -11.21 7.22 -16.49
CA ALA A 83 -12.10 6.82 -15.40
C ALA A 83 -11.58 7.24 -14.02
N SER A 84 -10.28 7.56 -13.90
CA SER A 84 -9.67 7.97 -12.64
C SER A 84 -8.73 9.16 -12.82
N PRO A 85 -8.56 10.01 -11.80
CA PRO A 85 -7.56 11.08 -11.83
C PRO A 85 -6.11 10.56 -12.01
N VAL A 86 -5.28 11.36 -12.67
CA VAL A 86 -3.85 11.04 -12.95
C VAL A 86 -3.02 10.74 -11.71
N TRP A 87 -3.44 11.25 -10.55
CA TRP A 87 -2.68 11.15 -9.31
C TRP A 87 -3.00 9.88 -8.52
N VAL A 88 -4.06 9.13 -8.84
CA VAL A 88 -4.44 7.90 -8.12
C VAL A 88 -3.29 6.86 -8.06
N PRO A 89 -2.53 6.62 -9.15
CA PRO A 89 -1.37 5.71 -9.12
C PRO A 89 -0.25 6.15 -8.16
N LEU A 90 -0.23 7.41 -7.72
CA LEU A 90 0.74 7.88 -6.73
C LEU A 90 0.49 7.25 -5.35
N LEU A 91 -0.75 6.85 -5.04
CA LEU A 91 -1.08 6.18 -3.78
C LEU A 91 -0.39 4.81 -3.63
N PRO A 92 -0.54 3.85 -4.56
CA PRO A 92 0.21 2.59 -4.50
C PRO A 92 1.72 2.80 -4.68
N PHE A 93 2.16 3.81 -5.45
CA PHE A 93 3.59 4.14 -5.54
C PHE A 93 4.17 4.58 -4.19
N ALA A 94 3.49 5.48 -3.48
CA ALA A 94 3.88 5.89 -2.13
C ALA A 94 3.83 4.71 -1.14
N SER A 95 2.81 3.86 -1.23
CA SER A 95 2.70 2.64 -0.43
C SER A 95 3.91 1.71 -0.60
N LEU A 96 4.37 1.53 -1.84
CA LEU A 96 5.56 0.73 -2.15
C LEU A 96 6.83 1.33 -1.51
N ILE A 97 6.99 2.65 -1.57
CA ILE A 97 8.12 3.34 -0.91
C ILE A 97 8.06 3.11 0.60
N LEU A 98 6.89 3.27 1.22
CA LEU A 98 6.70 3.04 2.65
C LEU A 98 7.00 1.59 3.04
N TRP A 99 6.66 0.62 2.18
CA TRP A 99 6.98 -0.78 2.38
C TRP A 99 8.49 -1.05 2.35
N ILE A 100 9.20 -0.49 1.38
CA ILE A 100 10.68 -0.60 1.31
C ILE A 100 11.32 0.02 2.56
N VAL A 101 10.80 1.16 3.04
CA VAL A 101 11.26 1.79 4.28
C VAL A 101 10.94 0.93 5.51
N HIS A 102 9.80 0.25 5.52
CA HIS A 102 9.40 -0.67 6.58
C HIS A 102 10.32 -1.90 6.65
N GLU A 103 10.66 -2.48 5.50
CA GLU A 103 11.53 -3.66 5.39
C GLU A 103 13.01 -3.37 5.64
N ARG A 104 13.51 -2.18 5.27
CA ARG A 104 14.90 -1.79 5.50
C ARG A 104 15.26 -1.60 6.98
N LYS A 105 14.27 -1.52 7.88
CA LYS A 105 14.55 -1.43 9.31
C LYS A 105 14.92 -2.82 9.82
N PRO A 106 16.14 -3.01 10.36
CA PRO A 106 16.48 -4.28 10.99
C PRO A 106 15.47 -4.48 12.12
N THR A 107 14.67 -5.54 12.02
CA THR A 107 14.05 -6.14 13.19
C THR A 107 15.20 -6.46 14.13
N THR A 108 15.47 -5.56 15.09
CA THR A 108 16.41 -5.80 16.16
C THR A 108 16.01 -7.12 16.76
N LYS A 109 16.81 -8.17 16.49
CA LYS A 109 16.68 -9.46 17.15
C LYS A 109 16.67 -9.15 18.64
N ARG A 110 15.50 -9.25 19.28
CA ARG A 110 15.49 -9.56 20.71
C ARG A 110 16.03 -10.98 20.76
N GLN A 111 17.29 -11.06 21.19
CA GLN A 111 17.96 -12.28 21.59
C GLN A 111 17.09 -13.04 22.59
#